data_AF-A0A3M6HS77-F1
#
_entry.id   AF-A0A3M6HS77-F1
#
_cell.length_a   1.000
_cell.length_b   1.000
_cell.length_c   1.000
_cell.angle_alpha   90.00
_cell.angle_beta   90.00
_cell.angle_gamma   90.00
#
_symmetry.space_group_name_H-M   'P 1'
#
loop_
_entity.id
_entity.type
_entity.pdbx_description
1 polymer ?
#
loop_
_entity_poly.entity_id
_entity_poly.type
_entity_poly.pdbx_seq_one_letter_code
_entity_poly.pdbx_strand_id
1 'polypeptide(L)' 'MNRLPEGMRRLCSVIGALLAVWWLIAIGFLSRGFTEVQPQGWALLAAGLVVAYHLPGMIYRIYGWVRDGFKVDANR' A
#
# COMPACT_ATOMS: atom_id res chain seq x y z
N MET A 1 -9.33 -18.10 -6.80
CA MET A 1 -8.66 -16.88 -6.29
C MET A 1 -9.74 -15.89 -5.86
N ASN A 2 -10.08 -15.83 -4.56
CA ASN A 2 -11.12 -14.92 -4.07
C ASN A 2 -10.69 -13.46 -4.30
N ARG A 3 -11.51 -12.70 -5.03
CA ARG A 3 -11.31 -11.27 -5.26
C ARG A 3 -11.31 -10.57 -3.90
N LEU A 4 -10.34 -9.69 -3.67
CA LEU A 4 -10.33 -8.83 -2.48
C LEU A 4 -11.66 -8.06 -2.43
N PRO A 5 -12.30 -7.96 -1.25
CA PRO A 5 -13.55 -7.22 -1.11
C PRO A 5 -13.37 -5.77 -1.56
N GLU A 6 -14.42 -5.22 -2.14
CA GLU A 6 -14.38 -3.94 -2.86
C GLU A 6 -13.92 -2.77 -1.98
N GLY A 7 -14.24 -2.83 -0.67
CA GLY A 7 -13.72 -1.89 0.34
C GLY A 7 -12.20 -1.94 0.50
N MET A 8 -11.58 -3.13 0.40
CA MET A 8 -10.12 -3.27 0.52
C MET A 8 -9.40 -2.72 -0.71
N ARG A 9 -9.99 -2.90 -1.90
CA ARG A 9 -9.49 -2.27 -3.13
C ARG A 9 -9.50 -0.75 -3.03
N ARG A 10 -10.59 -0.16 -2.53
CA ARG A 10 -10.66 1.30 -2.30
C ARG A 10 -9.58 1.76 -1.33
N LEU A 11 -9.36 1.01 -0.25
CA LEU A 11 -8.30 1.31 0.73
C LEU A 11 -6.90 1.28 0.10
N CYS A 12 -6.58 0.25 -0.68
CA CYS A 12 -5.31 0.17 -1.43
C CYS A 12 -5.13 1.37 -2.37
N SER A 13 -6.19 1.76 -3.10
CA SER A 13 -6.14 2.91 -4.01
C SER A 13 -5.96 4.24 -3.26
N VAL A 14 -6.65 4.44 -2.15
CA VAL A 14 -6.56 5.66 -1.32
C VAL A 14 -5.17 5.79 -0.71
N ILE A 15 -4.64 4.71 -0.13
CA ILE A 15 -3.29 4.70 0.46
C ILE A 15 -2.23 4.99 -0.61
N GLY A 16 -2.34 4.35 -1.79
CA GLY A 16 -1.44 4.61 -2.91
C GLY A 16 -1.49 6.07 -3.37
N ALA A 17 -2.68 6.65 -3.50
CA ALA A 17 -2.85 8.05 -3.88
C ALA A 17 -2.27 9.02 -2.83
N LEU A 18 -2.52 8.78 -1.54
CA LEU A 18 -1.96 9.58 -0.46
C LEU A 18 -0.42 9.52 -0.43
N LEU A 19 0.15 8.33 -0.64
CA LEU A 19 1.60 8.16 -0.69
C LEU A 19 2.23 8.93 -1.86
N ALA A 20 1.59 8.90 -3.04
CA ALA A 20 2.02 9.66 -4.21
C ALA A 20 2.01 11.17 -3.93
N VAL A 21 0.91 11.70 -3.37
CA VAL A 21 0.77 13.12 -3.03
C VAL A 21 1.81 13.53 -2.00
N TRP A 22 1.99 12.73 -0.95
CA TRP A 22 3.00 13.00 0.08
C TRP A 22 4.40 13.06 -0.52
N TRP A 23 4.74 12.15 -1.43
CA TRP A 23 6.06 12.15 -2.07
C TRP A 23 6.28 13.36 -2.98
N LEU A 24 5.27 13.79 -3.74
CA LEU A 24 5.35 15.00 -4.55
C LEU A 24 5.60 16.25 -3.70
N ILE A 25 4.93 16.34 -2.54
CA ILE A 25 5.15 17.41 -1.56
C ILE A 25 6.56 17.32 -0.98
N ALA A 26 7.00 16.11 -0.60
CA ALA A 26 8.33 15.88 -0.06
C ALA A 26 9.41 16.29 -1.05
N ILE A 27 9.27 15.96 -2.35
CA ILE A 27 10.17 16.43 -3.40
C ILE A 27 10.17 17.96 -3.46
N GLY A 28 9.00 18.59 -3.51
CA GLY A 28 8.90 20.05 -3.59
C GLY A 28 9.53 20.78 -2.39
N PHE A 29 9.57 20.15 -1.22
CA PHE A 29 10.13 20.73 0.00
C PHE A 29 11.62 20.39 0.22
N LEU A 30 12.04 19.16 -0.12
CA LEU A 30 13.39 18.65 0.15
C LEU A 30 14.36 18.84 -1.02
N SER A 31 13.86 19.10 -2.23
CA SER A 31 14.68 19.36 -3.42
C SER A 31 14.43 20.75 -3.97
N ARG A 32 15.38 21.34 -4.73
CA ARG A 32 15.14 22.63 -5.42
C ARG A 32 14.32 22.46 -6.71
N GLY A 33 13.57 21.36 -6.83
CA GLY A 33 12.68 21.09 -7.96
C GLY A 33 12.76 19.64 -8.44
N PHE A 34 11.71 19.22 -9.16
CA PHE A 34 11.57 17.86 -9.70
C PHE A 34 12.73 17.41 -10.62
N THR A 35 13.47 18.36 -11.18
CA THR A 35 14.63 18.11 -12.07
C THR A 35 15.91 17.73 -11.33
N GLU A 36 16.04 18.04 -10.04
CA GLU A 36 17.20 17.65 -9.23
C GLU A 36 17.04 16.28 -8.56
N VAL A 37 15.83 15.71 -8.62
CA VAL A 37 15.56 14.38 -8.04
C VAL A 37 16.33 13.33 -8.83
N GLN A 38 17.31 12.71 -8.17
CA GLN A 38 18.08 11.63 -8.76
C GLN A 38 17.15 10.47 -9.17
N PRO A 39 17.51 9.70 -10.22
CA PRO A 39 16.68 8.58 -10.73
C PRO A 39 16.27 7.58 -9.64
N GLN A 40 17.12 7.37 -8.65
CA GLN A 40 16.85 6.53 -7.49
C GLN A 40 15.66 7.00 -6.63
N GLY A 41 15.41 8.31 -6.54
CA GLY A 41 14.25 8.85 -5.85
C GLY A 41 12.93 8.48 -6.54
N TRP A 42 12.92 8.42 -7.87
CA TRP A 42 11.77 7.98 -8.65
C TRP A 42 11.56 6.46 -8.58
N ALA A 43 12.65 5.69 -8.54
CA ALA A 43 12.58 4.24 -8.32
C ALA A 43 11.99 3.91 -6.93
N LEU A 44 12.38 4.67 -5.90
CA LEU A 44 11.82 4.54 -4.54
C LEU A 44 10.34 4.88 -4.47
N LEU A 45 9.88 5.93 -5.18
CA LEU A 45 8.45 6.22 -5.31
C LEU A 45 7.71 5.03 -5.91
N ALA A 46 8.19 4.51 -7.05
CA ALA A 46 7.54 3.40 -7.73
C ALA A 46 7.47 2.15 -6.84
N ALA A 47 8.58 1.80 -6.17
CA ALA A 47 8.61 0.70 -5.21
C ALA A 47 7.66 0.94 -4.04
N GLY A 48 7.63 2.15 -3.48
CA GLY A 48 6.73 2.54 -2.40
C GLY A 48 5.26 2.42 -2.79
N LEU A 49 4.89 2.82 -4.00
CA LEU A 49 3.53 2.69 -4.51
C LEU A 49 3.11 1.24 -4.69
N VAL A 50 4.00 0.40 -5.23
CA VAL A 50 3.76 -1.04 -5.38
C VAL A 50 3.54 -1.68 -4.01
N VAL A 51 4.41 -1.39 -3.04
CA VAL A 51 4.29 -1.91 -1.67
C VAL A 51 3.00 -1.39 -1.03
N ALA A 52 2.73 -0.08 -1.07
CA ALA A 52 1.54 0.54 -0.48
C ALA A 52 0.23 -0.02 -1.07
N TYR A 53 0.23 -0.41 -2.34
CA TYR A 53 -0.93 -1.03 -2.98
C TYR A 53 -1.11 -2.51 -2.58
N HIS A 54 -0.03 -3.29 -2.49
CA HIS A 54 -0.12 -4.72 -2.21
C HIS A 54 -0.18 -5.08 -0.71
N LEU A 55 0.45 -4.27 0.13
CA LEU A 55 0.61 -4.52 1.56
C LEU A 55 -0.74 -4.60 2.32
N PRO A 56 -1.74 -3.72 2.07
CA PRO A 56 -3.05 -3.85 2.71
C PRO A 56 -3.77 -5.14 2.29
N GLY A 57 -3.65 -5.54 1.02
CA GLY A 57 -4.23 -6.79 0.53
C GLY A 57 -3.60 -8.03 1.16
N MET A 58 -2.28 -8.00 1.40
CA MET A 58 -1.57 -9.06 2.14
C MET A 58 -1.98 -9.12 3.60
N ILE A 59 -2.02 -7.97 4.29
CA ILE A 59 -2.46 -7.88 5.68
C ILE A 59 -3.89 -8.42 5.83
N TYR A 60 -4.80 -8.07 4.90
CA TYR A 60 -6.17 -8.57 4.91
C TYR A 60 -6.23 -10.09 4.76
N ARG A 61 -5.41 -10.66 3.87
CA ARG A 61 -5.34 -12.12 3.70
C ARG A 61 -4.85 -12.81 4.97
N ILE A 62 -3.81 -12.27 5.62
CA ILE A 62 -3.29 -12.81 6.89
C ILE A 62 -4.38 -12.70 7.96
N TYR A 63 -5.02 -11.55 8.09
CA TYR A 63 -6.12 -11.35 9.03
C TYR A 63 -7.27 -12.33 8.79
N GLY A 64 -7.69 -12.53 7.54
CA GLY A 64 -8.72 -13.48 7.18
C GLY A 64 -8.33 -14.92 7.54
N TRP A 65 -7.09 -15.31 7.24
CA TRP A 65 -6.57 -16.62 7.58
C TRP A 65 -6.53 -16.87 9.10
N VAL A 66 -6.05 -15.88 9.87
CA VAL A 66 -6.03 -15.94 11.34
C VAL A 66 -7.45 -16.02 11.90
N ARG A 67 -8.36 -15.16 11.44
CA ARG A 67 -9.76 -15.16 11.88
C ARG A 67 -10.47 -16.47 11.58
N ASP A 68 -10.26 -17.02 10.38
CA ASP A 68 -10.90 -18.28 9.99
C ASP A 68 -10.25 -19.48 10.67
N GLY A 69 -8.94 -19.43 10.95
CA GLY A 69 -8.25 -20.40 11.81
C GLY A 69 -8.85 -20.45 13.21
N PHE A 70 -9.07 -19.30 13.85
CA PHE A 70 -9.71 -19.23 15.17
C PHE A 70 -11.17 -19.69 15.18
N LYS A 71 -11.93 -19.53 14.08
CA LYS A 71 -13.29 -20.07 14.00
C LYS A 71 -13.33 -21.60 13.96
N VAL A 72 -12.31 -22.23 13.39
CA VAL A 72 -12.19 -23.69 13.37
C VAL A 72 -11.94 -24.22 14.78
N ASP A 73 -11.14 -23.53 15.58
CA ASP A 73 -10.88 -23.90 16.98
C ASP A 73 -12.08 -23.60 17.91
N ALA A 74 -12.88 -22.57 17.63
CA ALA A 74 -14.04 -22.22 18.45
C ALA A 74 -15.24 -23.20 18.29
N ASN A 75 -15.25 -24.02 17.23
CA ASN A 75 -16.30 -25.01 16.95
C ASN A 75 -15.91 -26.44 17.38
N ARG A 76 -14.81 -26.60 18.14
CA ARG A 76 -14.31 -27.88 18.63
C ARG A 76 -14.38 -27.94 20.15
#